data_AF-A0A6L8L3T9-F1
#
_entry.id   AF-A0A6L8L3T9-F1
#
_cell.length_a   1.000
_cell.length_b   1.000
_cell.length_c   1.000
_cell.angle_alpha   90.00
_cell.angle_beta   90.00
_cell.angle_gamma   90.00
#
_symmetry.space_group_name_H-M   'P 1'
#
loop_
_entity.id
_entity.type
_entity.pdbx_description
1 polymer ?
#
loop_
_entity_poly.entity_id
_entity_poly.type
_entity_poly.pdbx_seq_one_letter_code
_entity_poly.pdbx_strand_id
1 'polypeptide(L)'
;MNYFLTNGSERINCADAEPFFDAEASCWRAGHLTIYVANIDEMRVERQTAPVVPPAVTPIQFKLLWNSAERVGIAVVRKDNMAVDDFMNLVDHPKLTEVDMALQSVQDAIAYTLGCLAAGGFISPGDIEKRTAQILTGVLR
;
A
#
# COMPACT_ATOMS: atom_id res chain seq x y z
N MET A 1 0.95 9.81 12.49
CA MET A 1 -0.01 8.70 12.54
C MET A 1 -1.04 9.10 13.57
N ASN A 2 -2.33 9.09 13.24
CA ASN A 2 -3.34 9.56 14.18
C ASN A 2 -4.00 8.38 14.88
N TYR A 3 -4.21 8.49 16.17
CA TYR A 3 -4.95 7.52 16.96
C TYR A 3 -6.32 8.08 17.29
N PHE A 4 -7.30 7.18 17.38
CA PHE A 4 -8.65 7.49 17.78
C PHE A 4 -9.09 6.51 18.85
N LEU A 5 -9.93 7.00 19.76
CA LEU A 5 -10.71 6.16 20.66
C LEU A 5 -12.15 6.17 20.16
N THR A 6 -12.72 4.99 19.95
CA THR A 6 -14.08 4.87 19.41
C THR A 6 -14.87 3.75 20.07
N ASN A 7 -16.18 3.96 20.19
CA ASN A 7 -17.16 2.94 20.59
C ASN A 7 -18.12 2.54 19.45
N GLY A 8 -17.79 2.92 18.21
CA GLY A 8 -18.63 2.71 17.04
C GLY A 8 -19.69 3.80 16.80
N SER A 9 -20.05 4.59 17.81
CA SER A 9 -20.97 5.75 17.67
C SER A 9 -20.22 7.09 17.76
N GLU A 10 -19.21 7.16 18.62
CA GLU A 10 -18.38 8.33 18.85
C GLU A 10 -16.91 8.01 18.50
N ARG A 11 -16.17 9.04 18.09
CA ARG A 11 -14.77 8.92 17.66
C ARG A 11 -13.98 10.12 18.16
N ILE A 12 -13.09 9.89 19.12
CA ILE A 12 -12.28 10.91 19.79
C ILE A 12 -10.88 10.89 19.18
N ASN A 13 -10.45 12.01 18.60
CA ASN A 13 -9.10 12.15 18.04
C ASN A 13 -8.07 12.30 19.17
N CYS A 14 -7.15 11.34 19.25
CA CYS A 14 -6.06 11.30 20.23
C CYS A 14 -4.73 11.80 19.64
N ALA A 15 -4.76 12.42 18.46
CA ALA A 15 -3.60 12.90 17.72
C ALA A 15 -2.54 11.80 17.56
N ASP A 16 -1.27 12.11 17.78
CA ASP A 16 -0.14 11.19 17.64
C ASP A 16 0.15 10.33 18.87
N ALA A 17 -0.61 10.50 19.96
CA ALA A 17 -0.44 9.73 21.19
C ALA A 17 -1.27 8.43 21.16
N GLU A 18 -0.60 7.29 21.31
CA GLU A 18 -1.28 6.00 21.41
C GLU A 18 -2.11 5.94 22.71
N PRO A 19 -3.44 5.77 22.62
CA PRO A 19 -4.28 5.70 23.80
C PRO A 19 -4.04 4.39 24.54
N PHE A 20 -3.94 4.48 25.86
CA PHE A 20 -3.89 3.32 26.75
C PHE A 20 -4.87 3.50 27.90
N PHE A 21 -5.32 2.38 28.46
CA PHE A 21 -6.19 2.40 29.63
C PHE A 21 -5.37 2.38 30.92
N ASP A 22 -5.58 3.37 31.78
CA ASP A 22 -5.05 3.46 33.14
C ASP A 22 -6.08 2.86 34.10
N ALA A 23 -5.82 1.63 34.56
CA ALA A 23 -6.73 0.90 35.44
C ALA A 23 -6.83 1.50 36.85
N GLU A 24 -5.77 2.16 37.33
CA GLU A 24 -5.74 2.76 38.67
C GLU A 24 -6.63 4.02 38.69
N ALA A 25 -6.54 4.84 37.65
CA ALA A 25 -7.37 6.03 37.50
C ALA A 25 -8.72 5.76 36.80
N SER A 26 -8.98 4.52 36.36
CA SER A 26 -10.18 4.11 35.61
C SER A 26 -10.49 5.04 34.41
N CYS A 27 -9.46 5.39 33.64
CA CYS A 27 -9.59 6.30 32.49
C CYS A 27 -8.66 5.92 31.34
N TRP A 28 -8.98 6.43 30.14
CA TRP A 28 -8.08 6.36 29.00
C TRP A 28 -7.16 7.58 28.95
N ARG A 29 -5.88 7.36 28.64
CA ARG A 29 -4.88 8.41 28.48
C ARG A 29 -4.30 8.39 27.08
N ALA A 30 -4.15 9.58 26.50
CA ALA A 30 -3.43 9.78 25.25
C ALA A 30 -2.68 11.12 25.31
N GLY A 31 -1.38 11.07 25.60
CA GLY A 31 -0.58 12.28 25.80
C GLY A 31 -1.10 13.10 26.99
N HIS A 32 -1.54 14.33 26.75
CA HIS A 32 -2.17 15.20 27.77
C HIS A 32 -3.68 15.01 27.89
N LEU A 33 -4.30 14.18 27.04
CA LEU A 33 -5.72 13.92 27.06
C LEU A 33 -6.06 12.85 28.10
N THR A 34 -7.06 13.12 28.92
CA THR A 34 -7.66 12.15 29.86
C THR A 34 -9.14 12.00 29.52
N ILE A 35 -9.58 10.78 29.29
CA ILE A 35 -10.96 10.46 28.87
C ILE A 35 -11.57 9.50 29.87
N TYR A 36 -12.70 9.90 30.46
CA TYR A 36 -13.51 9.04 31.31
C TYR A 36 -14.67 8.48 30.50
N VAL A 37 -14.90 7.18 30.61
CA VAL A 37 -15.98 6.47 29.92
C VAL A 37 -16.80 5.69 30.93
N ALA A 38 -18.11 5.62 30.71
CA ALA A 38 -19.01 4.90 31.60
C ALA A 38 -18.77 3.38 31.55
N ASN A 39 -18.47 2.85 30.36
CA ASN A 39 -18.15 1.45 30.13
C ASN A 39 -16.84 1.34 29.35
N ILE A 40 -15.83 0.76 29.98
CA ILE A 40 -14.51 0.60 29.36
C ILE A 40 -14.54 -0.39 28.18
N ASP A 41 -15.33 -1.45 28.28
CA ASP A 41 -15.38 -2.56 27.31
C ASP A 41 -15.94 -2.15 25.93
N GLU A 42 -16.54 -0.96 25.86
CA GLU A 42 -17.07 -0.40 24.62
C GLU A 42 -16.03 0.38 23.82
N MET A 43 -14.90 0.78 24.43
CA MET A 43 -13.89 1.62 23.78
C MET A 43 -12.83 0.79 23.07
N ARG A 44 -12.46 1.22 21.86
CA ARG A 44 -11.43 0.61 21.02
C ARG A 44 -10.47 1.67 20.51
N VAL A 45 -9.19 1.32 20.46
CA VAL A 45 -8.15 2.14 19.83
C VAL A 45 -8.15 1.86 18.33
N GLU A 46 -8.44 2.89 17.54
CA GLU A 46 -8.36 2.87 16.09
C GLU A 46 -7.11 3.66 15.65
N ARG A 47 -6.30 3.06 14.79
CA ARG A 47 -5.12 3.71 14.21
C ARG A 47 -5.46 4.17 12.80
N GLN A 48 -5.42 5.48 12.57
CA GLN A 48 -5.48 6.05 11.24
C GLN A 48 -4.07 6.28 10.71
N THR A 49 -3.63 5.40 9.83
CA THR A 49 -2.52 5.68 8.93
C THR A 49 -2.99 6.71 7.90
N ALA A 50 -2.15 7.70 7.60
CA ALA A 50 -2.45 8.61 6.48
C ALA A 50 -2.65 7.78 5.19
N PRO A 51 -3.50 8.22 4.25
CA PRO A 51 -3.59 7.57 2.94
C PRO A 51 -2.18 7.51 2.34
N VAL A 52 -1.68 6.30 2.08
CA VAL A 52 -0.42 6.14 1.37
C VAL A 52 -0.69 6.53 -0.07
N VAL A 53 -0.31 7.75 -0.45
CA VAL A 53 -0.30 8.17 -1.84
C VAL A 53 0.88 7.46 -2.50
N PRO A 54 0.67 6.59 -3.51
CA PRO A 54 1.78 5.95 -4.19
C PRO A 54 2.72 7.01 -4.77
N PRO A 55 4.05 6.86 -4.62
CA PRO A 55 4.99 7.87 -5.08
C PRO A 55 5.12 7.87 -6.60
N ALA A 56 5.55 9.00 -7.16
CA ALA A 56 6.15 9.01 -8.49
C ALA A 56 7.59 8.46 -8.40
N VAL A 57 7.96 7.59 -9.35
CA VAL A 57 9.28 6.95 -9.39
C VAL A 57 9.89 7.10 -10.78
N THR A 58 11.21 7.13 -10.89
CA THR A 58 11.87 7.10 -12.22
C THR A 58 11.61 5.75 -12.92
N PRO A 59 11.69 5.66 -14.26
CA PRO A 59 11.52 4.40 -14.98
C PRO A 59 12.47 3.28 -14.51
N ILE A 60 13.70 3.65 -14.13
CA ILE A 60 14.68 2.70 -13.59
C ILE A 60 14.23 2.20 -12.22
N GLN A 61 13.82 3.11 -11.32
CA GLN A 61 13.29 2.73 -10.01
C GLN A 61 12.06 1.84 -10.16
N PHE A 62 11.13 2.18 -11.06
CA PHE A 62 9.96 1.36 -11.36
C PHE A 62 10.35 -0.07 -11.73
N LYS A 63 11.29 -0.25 -12.67
CA LYS A 63 11.79 -1.58 -13.05
C LYS A 63 12.45 -2.33 -11.89
N LEU A 64 13.07 -1.63 -10.95
CA LEU A 64 13.69 -2.22 -9.77
C LEU A 64 12.69 -2.60 -8.65
N LEU A 65 11.43 -2.17 -8.72
CA LEU A 65 10.38 -2.64 -7.80
C LEU A 65 9.97 -4.10 -8.06
N TRP A 66 10.20 -4.56 -9.30
CA TRP A 66 10.05 -5.94 -9.70
C TRP A 66 11.31 -6.71 -9.34
N ASN A 67 11.18 -7.90 -8.74
CA ASN A 67 12.33 -8.75 -8.44
C ASN A 67 12.93 -9.35 -9.73
N SER A 68 14.11 -9.96 -9.63
CA SER A 68 14.80 -10.52 -10.82
C SER A 68 13.98 -11.58 -11.57
N ALA A 69 13.26 -12.46 -10.87
CA ALA A 69 12.42 -13.48 -11.48
C ALA A 69 11.21 -12.87 -12.18
N GLU A 70 10.58 -11.86 -11.56
CA GLU A 70 9.48 -11.09 -12.15
C GLU A 70 9.93 -10.36 -13.41
N ARG A 71 11.12 -9.73 -13.42
CA ARG A 71 11.66 -9.06 -14.62
C ARG A 71 11.91 -10.04 -15.77
N VAL A 72 12.42 -11.23 -15.48
CA VAL A 72 12.58 -12.30 -16.49
C VAL A 72 11.20 -12.75 -16.99
N GLY A 73 10.24 -12.94 -16.09
CA GLY A 73 8.87 -13.28 -16.45
C GLY A 73 8.19 -12.23 -17.31
N ILE A 74 8.39 -10.94 -17.02
CA ILE A 74 7.90 -9.83 -17.83
C ILE A 74 8.47 -9.94 -19.25
N ALA A 75 9.78 -10.17 -19.39
CA ALA A 75 10.41 -10.32 -20.70
C ALA A 75 9.87 -11.53 -21.50
N VAL A 76 9.42 -12.59 -20.82
CA VAL A 76 8.75 -13.73 -21.46
C VAL A 76 7.33 -13.35 -21.87
N VAL A 77 6.52 -12.83 -20.94
CA VAL A 77 5.11 -12.46 -21.16
C VAL A 77 4.96 -11.42 -22.27
N ARG A 78 5.88 -10.45 -22.36
CA ARG A 78 5.88 -9.40 -23.40
C ARG A 78 5.87 -9.96 -24.83
N LYS A 79 6.39 -11.17 -25.06
CA LYS A 79 6.44 -11.75 -26.41
C LYS A 79 5.06 -12.10 -26.95
N ASP A 80 4.15 -12.50 -26.07
CA ASP A 80 2.85 -13.05 -26.44
C ASP A 80 1.67 -12.19 -25.94
N ASN A 81 1.94 -11.18 -25.09
CA ASN A 81 0.92 -10.28 -24.55
C ASN A 81 1.17 -8.82 -24.96
N MET A 82 0.39 -8.35 -25.94
CA MET A 82 0.49 -6.99 -26.48
C MET A 82 0.23 -5.89 -25.44
N ALA A 83 -0.63 -6.14 -24.44
CA ALA A 83 -0.94 -5.13 -23.42
C ALA A 83 0.22 -4.96 -22.44
N VAL A 84 0.90 -6.05 -22.05
CA VAL A 84 2.12 -5.97 -21.23
C VAL A 84 3.26 -5.35 -22.03
N ASP A 85 3.39 -5.67 -23.32
CA ASP A 85 4.44 -5.08 -24.15
C ASP A 85 4.25 -3.58 -24.36
N ASP A 86 3.04 -3.12 -24.67
CA ASP A 86 2.72 -1.70 -24.81
C ASP A 86 3.04 -0.92 -23.53
N PHE A 87 2.56 -1.39 -22.37
CA PHE A 87 2.84 -0.74 -21.09
C PHE A 87 4.35 -0.66 -20.80
N MET A 88 5.09 -1.75 -21.03
CA MET A 88 6.53 -1.75 -20.79
C MET A 88 7.28 -0.86 -21.80
N ASN A 89 6.81 -0.76 -23.04
CA ASN A 89 7.36 0.16 -24.04
C ASN A 89 7.14 1.63 -23.65
N LEU A 90 5.99 1.97 -23.04
CA LEU A 90 5.75 3.30 -22.48
C LEU A 90 6.74 3.61 -21.35
N VAL A 91 6.97 2.65 -20.45
CA VAL A 91 7.97 2.78 -19.36
C VAL A 91 9.39 2.89 -19.92
N ASP A 92 9.70 2.19 -21.02
CA ASP A 92 11.01 2.21 -21.70
C ASP A 92 11.25 3.49 -22.50
N HIS A 93 10.25 4.35 -22.66
CA HIS A 93 10.33 5.51 -23.54
C HIS A 93 11.37 6.54 -23.03
N PRO A 94 12.31 7.01 -23.88
CA PRO A 94 13.44 7.83 -23.43
C PRO A 94 13.06 9.23 -22.92
N LYS A 95 11.85 9.70 -23.24
CA LYS A 95 11.33 10.99 -22.73
C LYS A 95 10.53 10.84 -21.43
N LEU A 96 10.26 9.60 -20.98
CA LEU A 96 9.56 9.39 -19.72
C LEU A 96 10.53 9.65 -18.57
N THR A 97 10.24 10.64 -17.74
CA THR A 97 11.07 10.99 -16.59
C THR A 97 10.59 10.33 -15.31
N GLU A 98 9.27 10.08 -15.21
CA GLU A 98 8.60 9.60 -14.01
C GLU A 98 7.42 8.70 -14.38
N VAL A 99 7.20 7.68 -13.56
CA VAL A 99 6.01 6.82 -13.54
C VAL A 99 5.22 7.22 -12.29
N ASP A 100 4.07 7.85 -12.48
CA ASP A 100 3.17 8.20 -11.39
C ASP A 100 2.36 6.97 -10.97
N MET A 101 2.72 6.38 -9.82
CA MET A 101 2.04 5.19 -9.32
C MET A 101 0.66 5.47 -8.71
N ALA A 102 0.27 6.74 -8.53
CA ALA A 102 -1.06 7.11 -8.08
C ALA A 102 -2.09 7.06 -9.23
N LEU A 103 -1.65 7.03 -10.49
CA LEU A 103 -2.54 6.88 -11.64
C LEU A 103 -3.20 5.50 -11.65
N GLN A 104 -4.53 5.48 -11.77
CA GLN A 104 -5.29 4.24 -11.86
C GLN A 104 -4.83 3.35 -13.02
N SER A 105 -4.50 3.94 -14.17
CA SER A 105 -3.99 3.19 -15.33
C SER A 105 -2.65 2.49 -15.05
N VAL A 106 -1.77 3.09 -14.23
CA VAL A 106 -0.52 2.47 -13.81
C VAL A 106 -0.79 1.33 -12.83
N GLN A 107 -1.72 1.51 -11.90
CA GLN A 107 -2.11 0.47 -10.94
C GLN A 107 -2.75 -0.74 -11.65
N ASP A 108 -3.64 -0.48 -12.60
CA ASP A 108 -4.28 -1.51 -13.42
C ASP A 108 -3.26 -2.27 -14.28
N ALA A 109 -2.29 -1.55 -14.88
CA ALA A 109 -1.23 -2.17 -15.66
C ALA A 109 -0.29 -3.03 -14.81
N ILE A 110 0.03 -2.61 -13.57
CA ILE A 110 0.79 -3.41 -12.61
C ILE A 110 0.01 -4.69 -12.25
N ALA A 111 -1.26 -4.55 -11.88
CA ALA A 111 -2.11 -5.67 -11.51
C ALA A 111 -2.29 -6.66 -12.68
N TYR A 112 -2.49 -6.16 -13.90
CA TYR A 112 -2.60 -6.96 -15.11
C TYR A 112 -1.30 -7.72 -15.41
N THR A 113 -0.15 -7.04 -15.30
CA THR A 113 1.16 -7.66 -15.49
C THR A 113 1.38 -8.78 -14.46
N LEU A 114 1.04 -8.55 -13.19
CA LEU A 114 1.11 -9.59 -12.15
C LEU A 114 0.18 -10.77 -12.44
N GLY A 115 -1.03 -10.53 -12.94
CA GLY A 115 -1.94 -11.58 -13.40
C GLY A 115 -1.33 -12.45 -14.50
N CYS A 116 -0.65 -11.83 -15.47
CA CYS A 116 0.06 -12.56 -16.52
C CYS A 116 1.26 -13.34 -15.99
N LEU A 117 2.01 -12.78 -15.03
CA LEU A 117 3.10 -13.47 -14.36
C LEU A 117 2.60 -14.68 -13.57
N ALA A 118 1.44 -14.57 -12.92
CA ALA A 118 0.82 -15.68 -12.20
C ALA A 118 0.39 -16.79 -13.17
N ALA A 119 -0.23 -16.43 -14.30
CA ALA A 119 -0.59 -17.38 -15.35
C ALA A 119 0.64 -18.08 -15.96
N GLY A 120 1.77 -17.36 -16.07
CA GLY A 120 3.05 -17.90 -16.53
C GLY A 120 3.84 -18.68 -15.48
N GLY A 121 3.35 -18.79 -14.24
CA GLY A 121 4.03 -19.51 -13.15
C GLY A 121 5.23 -18.78 -12.54
N PHE A 122 5.39 -17.48 -12.78
CA PHE A 122 6.47 -16.66 -12.20
C PHE A 122 6.15 -16.17 -10.79
N ILE A 123 4.88 -16.09 -10.43
CA ILE A 123 4.39 -15.79 -9.08
C ILE A 123 3.16 -16.67 -8.75
N SER A 124 2.83 -16.83 -7.48
CA SER A 124 1.60 -17.52 -7.08
C SER A 124 0.38 -16.61 -7.31
N PRO A 125 -0.77 -17.11 -7.81
CA PRO A 125 -1.99 -16.31 -7.96
C PRO A 125 -2.47 -15.64 -6.67
N GLY A 126 -2.29 -16.31 -5.52
CA GLY A 126 -2.62 -15.76 -4.20
C GLY A 126 -1.72 -14.62 -3.73
N ASP A 127 -0.60 -14.36 -4.40
CA ASP A 127 0.35 -13.30 -4.05
C ASP A 127 0.11 -12.00 -4.84
N ILE A 128 -0.82 -11.97 -5.82
CA ILE A 128 -1.04 -10.80 -6.70
C ILE A 128 -1.33 -9.54 -5.89
N GLU A 129 -2.36 -9.56 -5.03
CA GLU A 129 -2.77 -8.39 -4.24
C GLU A 129 -1.63 -7.88 -3.34
N LYS A 130 -0.93 -8.82 -2.69
CA LYS A 130 0.22 -8.53 -1.85
C LYS A 130 1.36 -7.91 -2.66
N ARG A 131 1.67 -8.42 -3.85
CA ARG A 131 2.73 -7.86 -4.70
C ARG A 131 2.34 -6.50 -5.28
N THR A 132 1.08 -6.31 -5.68
CA THR A 132 0.55 -5.00 -6.10
C THR A 132 0.77 -3.97 -4.99
N ALA A 133 0.28 -4.25 -3.78
CA ALA A 133 0.44 -3.35 -2.64
C ALA A 133 1.92 -3.03 -2.36
N GLN A 134 2.81 -4.01 -2.50
CA GLN A 134 4.25 -3.82 -2.31
C GLN A 134 4.89 -2.94 -3.38
N ILE A 135 4.57 -3.15 -4.66
CA ILE A 135 5.10 -2.32 -5.76
C ILE A 135 4.63 -0.87 -5.57
N LEU A 136 3.36 -0.66 -5.21
CA LEU A 136 2.79 0.67 -5.01
C LEU A 136 3.38 1.44 -3.83
N THR A 137 4.15 0.79 -2.94
CA THR A 137 4.91 1.52 -1.90
C THR A 137 6.08 2.32 -2.47
N GLY A 138 6.61 1.94 -3.65
CA GLY A 138 7.78 2.56 -4.24
C GLY A 138 9.10 2.27 -3.52
N VAL A 139 9.08 1.39 -2.53
CA VAL A 139 10.27 1.00 -1.76
C VAL A 139 11.03 -0.09 -2.52
N LEU A 140 12.25 0.23 -2.95
CA LEU A 140 13.18 -0.71 -3.58
C LEU A 140 13.58 -1.83 -2.61
N ARG A 141 13.84 -3.03 -3.14
CA ARG A 141 14.21 -4.23 -2.38
C ARG A 141 15.52 -4.81 -2.85
#